data_AF-A0A258EXW4-F1
#
_entry.id   AF-A0A258EXW4-F1
#
_cell.length_a   1.000
_cell.length_b   1.000
_cell.length_c   1.000
_cell.angle_alpha   90.00
_cell.angle_beta   90.00
_cell.angle_gamma   90.00
#
_symmetry.space_group_name_H-M   'P 1'
#
loop_
_entity.id
_entity.type
_entity.pdbx_description
1 polymer ?
#
loop_
_entity_poly.entity_id
_entity_poly.type
_entity_poly.pdbx_seq_one_letter_code
_entity_poly.pdbx_strand_id
1 'polypeptide(L)'
;MGLIEDLQAVVGPGQVLTGADMAGHARDWMGKYQGRPLAVVRPASTAEVAASVGLAAAAGVAVVPISGNTGIVGGTMTEGGLMLSLERMNRIRAVKRDARLVVAEAGVILTRLHEAAEAEGLYFPLWFGARGSAMLGGVLSTNAGGSNVLRYGSTRALCLGIEVVLADGRVLNLMGELHKDNSGYDLKDLFIGAEGTLGIITAAVMKLVPAPLAHATATVAARSLPDALGLLNRMQAATGGRVEAFEFMPRTYADRLALVRPDLGQPFADIPSGGVFG
;
A
#
# COMPACT_ATOMS: atom_id res chain seq x y z
N MET A 1 -12.70 24.98 -23.87
CA MET A 1 -12.23 25.31 -22.51
C MET A 1 -10.90 24.59 -22.32
N GLY A 2 -10.04 25.03 -21.41
CA GLY A 2 -8.78 24.35 -21.14
C GLY A 2 -9.00 23.14 -20.22
N LEU A 3 -8.04 22.22 -20.21
CA LEU A 3 -8.12 20.99 -19.41
C LEU A 3 -8.36 21.29 -17.91
N ILE A 4 -7.78 22.38 -17.38
CA ILE A 4 -7.94 22.76 -15.97
C ILE A 4 -9.40 23.14 -15.69
N GLU A 5 -10.02 23.98 -16.52
CA GLU A 5 -11.43 24.37 -16.32
C GLU A 5 -12.37 23.15 -16.42
N ASP A 6 -12.11 22.24 -17.35
CA ASP A 6 -12.90 21.02 -17.51
C ASP A 6 -12.76 20.09 -16.29
N LEU A 7 -11.56 19.94 -15.73
CA LEU A 7 -11.33 19.19 -14.49
C LEU A 7 -12.04 19.85 -13.30
N GLN A 8 -12.01 21.18 -13.20
CA GLN A 8 -12.70 21.92 -12.14
C GLN A 8 -14.22 21.75 -12.22
N ALA A 9 -14.79 21.60 -13.42
CA ALA A 9 -16.20 21.29 -13.59
C ALA A 9 -16.57 19.88 -13.08
N VAL A 10 -15.63 18.92 -13.14
CA VAL A 10 -15.82 17.53 -12.67
C VAL A 10 -15.68 17.42 -11.15
N VAL A 11 -14.56 17.89 -10.59
CA VAL A 11 -14.21 17.65 -9.17
C VAL A 11 -14.46 18.85 -8.25
N GLY A 12 -14.81 20.00 -8.83
CA GLY A 12 -14.90 21.29 -8.15
C GLY A 12 -13.57 22.06 -8.16
N PRO A 13 -13.61 23.41 -8.18
CA PRO A 13 -12.42 24.25 -8.34
C PRO A 13 -11.38 24.08 -7.25
N GLY A 14 -11.81 23.89 -6.00
CA GLY A 14 -10.91 23.65 -4.85
C GLY A 14 -10.22 22.28 -4.85
N GLN A 15 -10.49 21.44 -5.85
CA GLN A 15 -9.96 20.08 -5.96
C GLN A 15 -9.03 19.90 -7.17
N VAL A 16 -8.69 21.02 -7.84
CA VAL A 16 -7.65 21.09 -8.87
C VAL A 16 -6.58 22.06 -8.39
N LEU A 17 -5.46 21.50 -7.90
CA LEU A 17 -4.34 22.28 -7.40
C LEU A 17 -3.41 22.66 -8.56
N THR A 18 -2.93 23.90 -8.56
CA THR A 18 -1.97 24.42 -9.55
C THR A 18 -0.92 25.28 -8.86
N GLY A 19 0.17 25.62 -9.56
CA GLY A 19 1.23 26.48 -9.02
C GLY A 19 1.82 25.96 -7.69
N ALA A 20 1.85 26.83 -6.68
CA ALA A 20 2.44 26.53 -5.37
C ALA A 20 1.64 25.48 -4.57
N ASP A 21 0.33 25.33 -4.83
CA ASP A 21 -0.53 24.40 -4.08
C ASP A 21 -0.19 22.93 -4.38
N MET A 22 0.54 22.65 -5.45
CA MET A 22 0.99 21.31 -5.81
C MET A 22 2.20 20.83 -4.99
N ALA A 23 2.84 21.71 -4.19
CA ALA A 23 4.11 21.42 -3.54
C ALA A 23 4.10 20.14 -2.68
N GLY A 24 2.98 19.82 -2.03
CA GLY A 24 2.83 18.61 -1.21
C GLY A 24 2.83 17.29 -1.99
N HIS A 25 2.59 17.34 -3.30
CA HIS A 25 2.55 16.16 -4.19
C HIS A 25 3.78 16.06 -5.09
N ALA A 26 4.47 17.19 -5.32
CA ALA A 26 5.55 17.31 -6.30
C ALA A 26 6.91 16.79 -5.83
N ARG A 27 7.03 16.23 -4.62
CA ARG A 27 8.26 15.65 -4.07
C ARG A 27 7.99 14.27 -3.48
N ASP A 28 8.94 13.36 -3.62
CA ASP A 28 8.84 12.05 -2.99
C ASP A 28 9.13 12.11 -1.48
N TRP A 29 8.80 11.03 -0.79
CA TRP A 29 9.04 10.86 0.65
C TRP A 29 10.51 11.03 1.06
N MET A 30 11.46 10.59 0.23
CA MET A 30 12.89 10.65 0.56
C MET A 30 13.54 11.99 0.16
N GLY A 31 12.80 12.88 -0.51
CA GLY A 31 13.36 14.12 -1.08
C GLY A 31 14.36 13.89 -2.22
N LYS A 32 14.39 12.69 -2.79
CA LYS A 32 15.29 12.28 -3.88
C LYS A 32 14.75 12.64 -5.26
N TYR A 33 13.44 12.63 -5.43
CA TYR A 33 12.77 12.87 -6.70
C TYR A 33 11.84 14.08 -6.59
N GLN A 34 11.77 14.86 -7.67
CA GLN A 34 10.91 16.01 -7.80
C GLN A 34 10.18 15.96 -9.14
N GLY A 35 8.87 16.17 -9.12
CA GLY A 35 8.04 16.29 -10.31
C GLY A 35 7.63 17.74 -10.58
N ARG A 36 7.19 18.00 -11.80
CA ARG A 36 6.58 19.25 -12.26
C ARG A 36 5.24 18.94 -12.94
N PRO A 37 4.22 18.54 -12.18
CA PRO A 37 2.91 18.25 -12.75
C PRO A 37 2.28 19.52 -13.34
N LEU A 38 1.42 19.34 -14.35
CA LEU A 38 0.55 20.39 -14.87
C LEU A 38 -0.46 20.85 -13.82
N ALA A 39 -1.08 19.89 -13.14
CA ALA A 39 -2.05 20.08 -12.08
C ALA A 39 -2.09 18.82 -11.18
N VAL A 40 -2.64 18.96 -9.97
CA VAL A 40 -3.05 17.83 -9.13
C VAL A 40 -4.57 17.84 -9.02
N VAL A 41 -5.24 16.79 -9.50
CA VAL A 41 -6.69 16.61 -9.36
C VAL A 41 -7.00 15.67 -8.19
N ARG A 42 -8.00 15.99 -7.38
CA ARG A 42 -8.35 15.27 -6.14
C ARG A 42 -9.80 14.76 -6.19
N PRO A 43 -10.11 13.74 -7.00
CA PRO A 43 -11.46 13.18 -7.10
C PRO A 43 -11.93 12.54 -5.78
N ALA A 44 -13.24 12.54 -5.56
CA ALA A 44 -13.91 11.91 -4.42
C ALA A 44 -14.77 10.69 -4.79
N SER A 45 -14.78 10.27 -6.06
CA SER A 45 -15.55 9.11 -6.52
C SER A 45 -14.92 8.46 -7.76
N THR A 46 -15.26 7.20 -8.01
CA THR A 46 -14.83 6.46 -9.21
C THR A 46 -15.28 7.16 -10.50
N ALA A 47 -16.46 7.78 -10.49
CA ALA A 47 -16.98 8.55 -11.62
C ALA A 47 -16.13 9.80 -11.91
N GLU A 48 -15.71 10.52 -10.86
CA GLU A 48 -14.80 11.67 -11.01
C GLU A 48 -13.41 11.25 -11.52
N VAL A 49 -12.89 10.10 -11.05
CA VAL A 49 -11.64 9.51 -11.57
C VAL A 49 -11.78 9.21 -13.07
N ALA A 50 -12.84 8.50 -13.46
CA ALA A 50 -13.13 8.16 -14.85
C ALA A 50 -13.23 9.39 -15.76
N ALA A 51 -13.98 10.40 -15.33
CA ALA A 51 -14.11 11.66 -16.07
C ALA A 51 -12.78 12.42 -16.19
N SER A 52 -11.99 12.50 -15.10
CA SER A 52 -10.68 13.17 -15.13
C SER A 52 -9.70 12.47 -16.07
N VAL A 53 -9.68 11.14 -16.06
CA VAL A 53 -8.84 10.34 -16.97
C VAL A 53 -9.27 10.55 -18.42
N GLY A 54 -10.59 10.53 -18.70
CA GLY A 54 -11.12 10.77 -20.04
C GLY A 54 -10.76 12.16 -20.59
N LEU A 55 -10.85 13.20 -19.76
CA LEU A 55 -10.44 14.56 -20.12
C LEU A 55 -8.94 14.65 -20.42
N ALA A 56 -8.10 14.06 -19.57
CA ALA A 56 -6.66 14.04 -19.77
C ALA A 56 -6.27 13.28 -21.04
N ALA A 57 -6.90 12.13 -21.31
CA ALA A 57 -6.70 11.35 -22.52
C ALA A 57 -7.09 12.14 -23.78
N ALA A 58 -8.23 12.83 -23.78
CA ALA A 58 -8.66 13.69 -24.88
C ALA A 58 -7.71 14.86 -25.12
N ALA A 59 -7.06 15.37 -24.07
CA ALA A 59 -6.06 16.43 -24.15
C ALA A 59 -4.63 15.94 -24.45
N GLY A 60 -4.41 14.62 -24.55
CA GLY A 60 -3.08 14.04 -24.74
C GLY A 60 -2.14 14.23 -23.54
N VAL A 61 -2.69 14.39 -22.33
CA VAL A 61 -1.94 14.61 -21.09
C VAL A 61 -1.80 13.29 -20.33
N ALA A 62 -0.56 12.92 -20.00
CA ALA A 62 -0.27 11.73 -19.20
C ALA A 62 -0.86 11.86 -17.78
N VAL A 63 -1.41 10.77 -17.24
CA VAL A 63 -1.97 10.72 -15.88
C VAL A 63 -1.06 9.90 -14.99
N VAL A 64 -0.72 10.44 -13.81
CA VAL A 64 0.05 9.74 -12.79
C VAL A 64 -0.78 9.63 -11.50
N PRO A 65 -1.27 8.43 -11.15
CA PRO A 65 -2.01 8.24 -9.90
C PRO A 65 -1.08 8.39 -8.70
N ILE A 66 -1.54 9.09 -7.67
CA ILE A 66 -0.81 9.27 -6.42
C ILE A 66 -1.73 8.92 -5.24
N SER A 67 -1.18 8.15 -4.30
CA SER A 67 -1.81 7.74 -3.05
C SER A 67 -1.07 8.42 -1.89
N GLY A 68 -0.73 7.69 -0.82
CA GLY A 68 0.00 8.24 0.33
C GLY A 68 1.41 8.79 0.06
N ASN A 69 1.91 8.75 -1.18
CA ASN A 69 3.22 9.24 -1.61
C ASN A 69 4.41 8.69 -0.79
N THR A 70 4.32 7.45 -0.31
CA THR A 70 5.34 6.78 0.50
C THR A 70 6.26 5.84 -0.30
N GLY A 71 6.11 5.80 -1.62
CA GLY A 71 6.94 4.99 -2.52
C GLY A 71 8.39 5.51 -2.60
N ILE A 72 9.33 4.60 -2.83
CA ILE A 72 10.77 4.89 -2.76
C ILE A 72 11.52 4.77 -4.10
N VAL A 73 10.78 4.59 -5.19
CA VAL A 73 11.34 4.38 -6.54
C VAL A 73 11.02 5.51 -7.53
N GLY A 74 10.31 6.56 -7.09
CA GLY A 74 9.98 7.73 -7.93
C GLY A 74 8.77 7.54 -8.85
N GLY A 75 7.97 6.49 -8.68
CA GLY A 75 6.85 6.14 -9.58
C GLY A 75 5.70 7.17 -9.66
N THR A 76 5.64 8.12 -8.72
CA THR A 76 4.60 9.18 -8.70
C THR A 76 5.04 10.47 -9.38
N MET A 77 6.23 10.52 -9.98
CA MET A 77 6.80 11.73 -10.57
C MET A 77 6.41 11.91 -12.04
N THR A 78 6.25 13.18 -12.46
CA THR A 78 5.91 13.53 -13.85
C THR A 78 6.44 14.91 -14.22
N GLU A 79 6.63 15.15 -15.51
CA GLU A 79 6.93 16.44 -16.11
C GLU A 79 5.79 16.80 -17.08
N GLY A 80 4.97 17.79 -16.71
CA GLY A 80 3.82 18.23 -17.51
C GLY A 80 2.59 17.31 -17.49
N GLY A 81 2.63 16.18 -16.78
CA GLY A 81 1.48 15.29 -16.60
C GLY A 81 0.49 15.75 -15.53
N LEU A 82 -0.71 15.18 -15.54
CA LEU A 82 -1.73 15.34 -14.51
C LEU A 82 -1.49 14.35 -13.38
N MET A 83 -1.26 14.83 -12.16
CA MET A 83 -1.27 13.97 -10.98
C MET A 83 -2.71 13.78 -10.49
N LEU A 84 -3.12 12.54 -10.23
CA LEU A 84 -4.47 12.20 -9.74
C LEU A 84 -4.38 11.62 -8.32
N SER A 85 -4.74 12.41 -7.32
CA SER A 85 -4.66 12.05 -5.91
C SER A 85 -5.92 11.35 -5.42
N LEU A 86 -5.75 10.17 -4.83
CA LEU A 86 -6.87 9.35 -4.34
C LEU A 86 -7.27 9.65 -2.89
N GLU A 87 -6.63 10.61 -2.22
CA GLU A 87 -6.75 10.83 -0.77
C GLU A 87 -8.18 11.18 -0.27
N ARG A 88 -9.05 11.69 -1.16
CA ARG A 88 -10.45 11.99 -0.84
C ARG A 88 -11.36 10.77 -0.96
N MET A 89 -10.93 9.72 -1.64
CA MET A 89 -11.61 8.43 -1.71
C MET A 89 -11.21 7.56 -0.51
N ASN A 90 -11.56 7.99 0.70
CA ASN A 90 -11.05 7.43 1.96
C ASN A 90 -12.12 6.77 2.83
N ARG A 91 -13.21 6.28 2.23
CA ARG A 91 -14.30 5.60 2.95
C ARG A 91 -14.04 4.11 3.05
N ILE A 92 -14.23 3.57 4.25
CA ILE A 92 -14.48 2.14 4.46
C ILE A 92 -15.96 1.92 4.17
N ARG A 93 -16.27 1.25 3.07
CA ARG A 93 -17.64 1.04 2.57
C ARG A 93 -18.39 -0.01 3.41
N ALA A 94 -17.69 -1.06 3.85
CA ALA A 94 -18.25 -2.09 4.72
C ALA A 94 -17.14 -2.90 5.41
N VAL A 95 -17.37 -3.31 6.66
CA VAL A 95 -16.64 -4.41 7.31
C VAL A 95 -17.63 -5.55 7.51
N LYS A 96 -17.37 -6.72 6.92
CA LYS A 96 -18.26 -7.88 6.99
C LYS A 96 -17.65 -8.93 7.89
N ARG A 97 -18.01 -8.89 9.17
CA ARG A 97 -17.43 -9.75 10.21
C ARG A 97 -17.53 -11.24 9.89
N ASP A 98 -18.71 -11.71 9.50
CA ASP A 98 -18.96 -13.14 9.22
C ASP A 98 -18.22 -13.63 7.98
N ALA A 99 -18.13 -12.77 6.96
CA ALA A 99 -17.37 -13.04 5.74
C ALA A 99 -15.85 -12.78 5.89
N ARG A 100 -15.45 -12.15 6.99
CA ARG A 100 -14.07 -11.72 7.31
C ARG A 100 -13.43 -10.96 6.15
N LEU A 101 -14.08 -9.90 5.71
CA LEU A 101 -13.56 -9.02 4.68
C LEU A 101 -13.92 -7.56 4.95
N VAL A 102 -13.16 -6.67 4.32
CA VAL A 102 -13.42 -5.23 4.32
C VAL A 102 -13.52 -4.75 2.87
N VAL A 103 -14.49 -3.90 2.59
CA VAL A 103 -14.66 -3.19 1.32
C VAL A 103 -14.29 -1.73 1.56
N ALA A 104 -13.28 -1.23 0.86
CA ALA A 104 -12.69 0.08 1.14
C ALA A 104 -12.25 0.79 -0.14
N GLU A 105 -12.31 2.12 -0.11
CA GLU A 105 -11.80 2.97 -1.18
C GLU A 105 -10.26 3.04 -1.18
N ALA A 106 -9.68 3.34 -2.33
CA ALA A 106 -8.24 3.32 -2.55
C ALA A 106 -7.45 4.34 -1.72
N GLY A 107 -8.07 5.44 -1.29
CA GLY A 107 -7.48 6.45 -0.42
C GLY A 107 -7.53 6.12 1.07
N VAL A 108 -8.09 4.96 1.48
CA VAL A 108 -8.09 4.56 2.89
C VAL A 108 -6.66 4.27 3.36
N ILE A 109 -6.24 4.97 4.42
CA ILE A 109 -4.95 4.77 5.08
C ILE A 109 -4.92 3.41 5.79
N LEU A 110 -3.79 2.71 5.72
CA LEU A 110 -3.65 1.36 6.25
C LEU A 110 -4.03 1.24 7.74
N THR A 111 -3.58 2.19 8.56
CA THR A 111 -3.96 2.24 9.99
C THR A 111 -5.48 2.28 10.19
N ARG A 112 -6.24 2.96 9.31
CA ARG A 112 -7.71 2.97 9.40
C ARG A 112 -8.33 1.60 9.12
N LEU A 113 -7.72 0.81 8.23
CA LEU A 113 -8.14 -0.57 8.00
C LEU A 113 -7.84 -1.46 9.23
N HIS A 114 -6.70 -1.24 9.89
CA HIS A 114 -6.39 -1.94 11.16
C HIS A 114 -7.42 -1.62 12.24
N GLU A 115 -7.68 -0.33 12.49
CA GLU A 115 -8.66 0.14 13.47
C GLU A 115 -10.07 -0.43 13.20
N ALA A 116 -10.50 -0.41 11.94
CA ALA A 116 -11.82 -0.92 11.56
C ALA A 116 -11.95 -2.45 11.67
N ALA A 117 -10.87 -3.19 11.41
CA ALA A 117 -10.86 -4.64 11.62
C ALA A 117 -10.88 -4.99 13.12
N GLU A 118 -10.07 -4.29 13.92
CA GLU A 118 -9.97 -4.51 15.37
C GLU A 118 -11.31 -4.26 16.08
N ALA A 119 -12.06 -3.22 15.66
CA ALA A 119 -13.40 -2.94 16.17
C ALA A 119 -14.39 -4.11 16.02
N GLU A 120 -14.15 -5.00 15.06
CA GLU A 120 -14.96 -6.21 14.80
C GLU A 120 -14.35 -7.50 15.38
N GLY A 121 -13.27 -7.39 16.17
CA GLY A 121 -12.50 -8.53 16.68
C GLY A 121 -11.72 -9.27 15.59
N LEU A 122 -11.42 -8.58 14.50
CA LEU A 122 -10.66 -9.09 13.35
C LEU A 122 -9.29 -8.40 13.25
N TYR A 123 -8.47 -8.90 12.35
CA TYR A 123 -7.12 -8.41 12.09
C TYR A 123 -6.91 -8.24 10.59
N PHE A 124 -6.42 -7.06 10.19
CA PHE A 124 -6.00 -6.81 8.82
C PHE A 124 -4.48 -7.08 8.70
N PRO A 125 -4.04 -8.12 7.96
CA PRO A 125 -2.71 -8.67 8.20
C PRO A 125 -1.52 -7.94 7.58
N LEU A 126 -1.76 -7.03 6.64
CA LEU A 126 -0.66 -6.31 5.98
C LEU A 126 -0.10 -5.23 6.93
N TRP A 127 1.19 -5.32 7.23
CA TRP A 127 1.86 -4.44 8.19
C TRP A 127 3.26 -4.04 7.73
N PHE A 128 3.53 -2.73 7.70
CA PHE A 128 4.86 -2.16 7.42
C PHE A 128 5.00 -0.74 8.00
N GLY A 129 6.21 -0.19 7.96
CA GLY A 129 6.57 1.05 8.64
C GLY A 129 5.75 2.27 8.24
N ALA A 130 5.39 2.41 6.96
CA ALA A 130 4.66 3.56 6.44
C ALA A 130 3.12 3.46 6.57
N ARG A 131 2.59 2.52 7.37
CA ARG A 131 1.14 2.29 7.54
C ARG A 131 0.31 3.52 7.93
N GLY A 132 0.93 4.50 8.60
CA GLY A 132 0.26 5.74 9.04
C GLY A 132 -0.09 6.71 7.91
N SER A 133 0.47 6.53 6.71
CA SER A 133 0.20 7.38 5.54
C SER A 133 0.00 6.58 4.26
N ALA A 134 0.50 5.34 4.16
CA ALA A 134 0.25 4.48 3.02
C ALA A 134 -1.25 4.19 2.86
N MET A 135 -1.75 4.36 1.63
CA MET A 135 -3.16 4.15 1.28
C MET A 135 -3.34 2.87 0.46
N LEU A 136 -4.53 2.28 0.55
CA LEU A 136 -4.87 0.97 -0.02
C LEU A 136 -4.58 0.86 -1.53
N GLY A 137 -4.87 1.90 -2.31
CA GLY A 137 -4.62 1.93 -3.75
C GLY A 137 -3.14 1.81 -4.08
N GLY A 138 -2.28 2.60 -3.41
CA GLY A 138 -0.82 2.51 -3.54
C GLY A 138 -0.26 1.19 -3.05
N VAL A 139 -0.79 0.65 -1.96
CA VAL A 139 -0.47 -0.68 -1.43
C VAL A 139 -0.72 -1.78 -2.47
N LEU A 140 -1.90 -1.78 -3.11
CA LEU A 140 -2.24 -2.74 -4.16
C LEU A 140 -1.40 -2.52 -5.42
N SER A 141 -1.29 -1.28 -5.88
CA SER A 141 -0.52 -0.92 -7.07
C SER A 141 0.96 -1.31 -6.96
N THR A 142 1.54 -1.29 -5.76
CA THR A 142 2.94 -1.71 -5.54
C THR A 142 3.07 -3.17 -5.11
N ASN A 143 1.96 -3.89 -4.95
CA ASN A 143 1.91 -5.21 -4.31
C ASN A 143 2.74 -5.24 -3.01
N ALA A 144 2.48 -4.25 -2.14
CA ALA A 144 3.30 -4.01 -0.96
C ALA A 144 3.49 -5.30 -0.15
N GLY A 145 4.73 -5.49 0.30
CA GLY A 145 5.04 -6.51 1.28
C GLY A 145 4.85 -5.98 2.71
N GLY A 146 5.46 -6.67 3.63
CA GLY A 146 5.46 -6.33 5.05
C GLY A 146 6.06 -7.48 5.85
N SER A 147 6.30 -7.23 7.12
CA SER A 147 6.90 -8.23 8.01
C SER A 147 6.06 -9.49 8.14
N ASN A 148 4.76 -9.37 7.87
CA ASN A 148 3.78 -10.41 8.14
C ASN A 148 3.45 -11.26 6.89
N VAL A 149 4.15 -11.03 5.77
CA VAL A 149 4.01 -11.80 4.52
C VAL A 149 4.30 -13.28 4.73
N LEU A 150 5.23 -13.61 5.63
CA LEU A 150 5.59 -14.97 6.01
C LEU A 150 4.36 -15.81 6.42
N ARG A 151 3.41 -15.19 7.12
CA ARG A 151 2.22 -15.86 7.65
C ARG A 151 0.98 -15.70 6.77
N TYR A 152 0.76 -14.50 6.24
CA TYR A 152 -0.51 -14.15 5.61
C TYR A 152 -0.43 -13.99 4.09
N GLY A 153 0.76 -14.06 3.51
CA GLY A 153 1.00 -13.84 2.09
C GLY A 153 1.12 -12.36 1.73
N SER A 154 1.32 -12.12 0.43
CA SER A 154 1.47 -10.77 -0.13
C SER A 154 0.15 -9.98 -0.13
N THR A 155 0.22 -8.68 -0.39
CA THR A 155 -0.97 -7.85 -0.64
C THR A 155 -1.88 -8.47 -1.69
N ARG A 156 -1.31 -9.04 -2.76
CA ARG A 156 -2.04 -9.82 -3.77
C ARG A 156 -2.85 -10.97 -3.17
N ALA A 157 -2.25 -11.77 -2.30
CA ALA A 157 -2.93 -12.90 -1.67
C ALA A 157 -4.06 -12.48 -0.73
N LEU A 158 -3.98 -11.26 -0.17
CA LEU A 158 -4.97 -10.66 0.71
C LEU A 158 -6.12 -9.96 -0.04
N CYS A 159 -6.00 -9.74 -1.35
CA CYS A 159 -7.03 -9.06 -2.14
C CYS A 159 -8.03 -10.07 -2.74
N LEU A 160 -9.32 -9.81 -2.55
CA LEU A 160 -10.42 -10.59 -3.15
C LEU A 160 -10.94 -9.95 -4.43
N GLY A 161 -10.93 -8.62 -4.52
CA GLY A 161 -11.49 -7.90 -5.65
C GLY A 161 -11.06 -6.44 -5.70
N ILE A 162 -11.17 -5.82 -6.87
CA ILE A 162 -10.79 -4.41 -7.11
C ILE A 162 -11.76 -3.72 -8.06
N GLU A 163 -11.86 -2.40 -7.95
CA GLU A 163 -12.50 -1.51 -8.91
C GLU A 163 -11.42 -0.65 -9.56
N VAL A 164 -11.34 -0.65 -10.89
CA VAL A 164 -10.25 0.03 -11.63
C VAL A 164 -10.82 0.95 -12.70
N VAL A 165 -10.26 2.15 -12.83
CA VAL A 165 -10.47 3.03 -13.98
C VAL A 165 -9.35 2.82 -14.99
N LEU A 166 -9.70 2.46 -16.22
CA LEU A 166 -8.75 2.28 -17.32
C LEU A 166 -8.36 3.62 -17.97
N ALA A 167 -7.33 3.61 -18.80
CA ALA A 167 -6.79 4.81 -19.46
C ALA A 167 -7.79 5.55 -20.37
N ASP A 168 -8.86 4.89 -20.81
CA ASP A 168 -9.95 5.48 -21.59
C ASP A 168 -11.17 5.88 -20.75
N GLY A 169 -11.05 5.83 -19.41
CA GLY A 169 -12.10 6.16 -18.47
C GLY A 169 -13.12 5.05 -18.21
N ARG A 170 -13.03 3.88 -18.88
CA ARG A 170 -13.91 2.75 -18.55
C ARG A 170 -13.65 2.26 -17.12
N VAL A 171 -14.72 1.92 -16.42
CA VAL A 171 -14.66 1.31 -15.09
C VAL A 171 -14.73 -0.21 -15.24
N LEU A 172 -13.67 -0.88 -14.80
CA LEU A 172 -13.61 -2.33 -14.66
C LEU A 172 -13.93 -2.70 -13.20
N ASN A 173 -15.10 -3.31 -12.99
CA ASN A 173 -15.53 -3.77 -11.68
C ASN A 173 -15.23 -5.26 -11.49
N LEU A 174 -14.27 -5.56 -10.64
CA LEU A 174 -13.86 -6.90 -10.21
C LEU A 174 -14.01 -7.06 -8.69
N MET A 175 -14.97 -6.37 -8.08
CA MET A 175 -15.18 -6.32 -6.62
C MET A 175 -15.83 -7.60 -6.06
N GLY A 176 -15.33 -8.76 -6.47
CA GLY A 176 -15.75 -10.05 -5.95
C GLY A 176 -15.45 -10.18 -4.46
N GLU A 177 -16.39 -10.76 -3.72
CA GLU A 177 -16.26 -11.06 -2.28
C GLU A 177 -16.04 -12.55 -2.01
N LEU A 178 -15.85 -13.34 -3.07
CA LEU A 178 -15.71 -14.78 -3.01
C LEU A 178 -14.27 -15.17 -2.71
N HIS A 179 -14.08 -16.10 -1.79
CA HIS A 179 -12.76 -16.69 -1.51
C HIS A 179 -12.28 -17.64 -2.62
N LYS A 180 -13.23 -18.16 -3.40
CA LYS A 180 -13.00 -19.02 -4.56
C LYS A 180 -13.90 -18.55 -5.68
N ASP A 181 -13.27 -18.09 -6.75
CA ASP A 181 -13.95 -17.71 -7.98
C ASP A 181 -13.08 -18.13 -9.16
N ASN A 182 -13.62 -19.03 -9.99
CA ASN A 182 -12.95 -19.58 -11.17
C ASN A 182 -13.71 -19.21 -12.46
N SER A 183 -14.53 -18.16 -12.47
CA SER A 183 -15.31 -17.74 -13.64
C SER A 183 -14.47 -16.90 -14.62
N GLY A 184 -13.46 -17.52 -15.24
CA GLY A 184 -12.62 -16.88 -16.26
C GLY A 184 -11.23 -16.49 -15.75
N TYR A 185 -10.64 -15.45 -16.35
CA TYR A 185 -9.31 -14.98 -15.99
C TYR A 185 -9.32 -14.14 -14.71
N ASP A 186 -8.29 -14.30 -13.89
CA ASP A 186 -8.08 -13.47 -12.71
C ASP A 186 -7.44 -12.13 -13.09
N LEU A 187 -8.26 -11.23 -13.65
CA LEU A 187 -7.80 -9.93 -14.16
C LEU A 187 -7.30 -9.00 -13.05
N LYS A 188 -7.75 -9.18 -11.79
CA LYS A 188 -7.33 -8.31 -10.68
C LYS A 188 -5.81 -8.35 -10.51
N ASP A 189 -5.22 -9.51 -10.79
CA ASP A 189 -3.81 -9.76 -10.57
C ASP A 189 -2.92 -9.05 -11.59
N LEU A 190 -3.45 -8.63 -12.73
CA LEU A 190 -2.71 -7.78 -13.65
C LEU A 190 -2.49 -6.38 -13.07
N PHE A 191 -3.42 -5.85 -12.28
CA PHE A 191 -3.37 -4.48 -11.75
C PHE A 191 -2.61 -4.37 -10.42
N ILE A 192 -2.68 -5.40 -9.58
CA ILE A 192 -1.89 -5.46 -8.35
C ILE A 192 -0.41 -5.58 -8.75
N GLY A 193 0.44 -4.66 -8.28
CA GLY A 193 1.85 -4.59 -8.70
C GLY A 193 2.09 -3.88 -10.05
N ALA A 194 1.05 -3.36 -10.71
CA ALA A 194 1.21 -2.63 -11.99
C ALA A 194 1.69 -1.18 -11.82
N GLU A 195 1.81 -0.69 -10.58
CA GLU A 195 2.30 0.66 -10.27
C GLU A 195 1.52 1.78 -10.99
N GLY A 196 0.20 1.57 -11.19
CA GLY A 196 -0.69 2.54 -11.85
C GLY A 196 -0.58 2.59 -13.37
N THR A 197 0.27 1.77 -13.99
CA THR A 197 0.52 1.81 -15.45
C THR A 197 -0.58 1.20 -16.31
N LEU A 198 -1.40 0.31 -15.74
CA LEU A 198 -2.50 -0.36 -16.44
C LEU A 198 -3.89 0.23 -16.12
N GLY A 199 -3.98 1.05 -15.07
CA GLY A 199 -5.22 1.64 -14.59
C GLY A 199 -5.10 2.13 -13.15
N ILE A 200 -6.12 2.84 -12.70
CA ILE A 200 -6.19 3.45 -11.37
C ILE A 200 -7.15 2.65 -10.50
N ILE A 201 -6.63 1.96 -9.49
CA ILE A 201 -7.43 1.26 -8.49
C ILE A 201 -8.17 2.31 -7.64
N THR A 202 -9.50 2.21 -7.56
CA THR A 202 -10.39 3.15 -6.87
C THR A 202 -11.05 2.56 -5.62
N ALA A 203 -11.20 1.24 -5.57
CA ALA A 203 -11.63 0.49 -4.39
C ALA A 203 -11.14 -0.95 -4.42
N ALA A 204 -11.20 -1.62 -3.27
CA ALA A 204 -10.86 -3.03 -3.15
C ALA A 204 -11.66 -3.75 -2.06
N VAL A 205 -11.72 -5.07 -2.20
CA VAL A 205 -12.18 -6.02 -1.19
C VAL A 205 -10.96 -6.74 -0.64
N MET A 206 -10.71 -6.63 0.67
CA MET A 206 -9.55 -7.20 1.33
C MET A 206 -9.95 -8.23 2.39
N LYS A 207 -9.19 -9.33 2.47
CA LYS A 207 -9.36 -10.37 3.49
C LYS A 207 -9.01 -9.82 4.87
N LEU A 208 -9.81 -10.19 5.86
CA LEU A 208 -9.53 -10.08 7.27
C LEU A 208 -9.33 -11.49 7.85
N VAL A 209 -8.62 -11.58 8.96
CA VAL A 209 -8.45 -12.84 9.71
C VAL A 209 -8.91 -12.64 11.16
N PRO A 210 -9.18 -13.70 11.92
CA PRO A 210 -9.43 -13.57 13.36
C PRO A 210 -8.25 -12.87 14.06
N ALA A 211 -8.55 -11.97 15.00
CA ALA A 211 -7.52 -11.34 15.81
C ALA A 211 -6.70 -12.41 16.58
N PRO A 212 -5.36 -12.34 16.56
CA PRO A 212 -4.54 -13.20 17.39
C PRO A 212 -4.87 -12.98 18.88
N LEU A 213 -5.04 -14.06 19.64
CA LEU A 213 -5.33 -13.97 21.08
C LEU A 213 -4.10 -13.61 21.92
N ALA A 214 -2.91 -13.81 21.37
CA ALA A 214 -1.64 -13.51 22.02
C ALA A 214 -0.56 -13.23 20.97
N HIS A 215 0.36 -12.34 21.33
CA HIS A 215 1.58 -12.07 20.59
C HIS A 215 2.78 -12.34 21.50
N ALA A 216 3.84 -12.89 20.92
CA ALA A 216 5.13 -13.04 21.57
C ALA A 216 6.22 -12.58 20.59
N THR A 217 7.17 -11.79 21.10
CA THR A 217 8.30 -11.27 20.33
C THR A 217 9.58 -11.65 21.05
N ALA A 218 10.60 -12.04 20.29
CA ALA A 218 11.90 -12.37 20.83
C ALA A 218 12.98 -11.85 19.91
N THR A 219 13.95 -11.14 20.47
CA THR A 219 15.17 -10.78 19.76
C THR A 219 16.18 -11.91 19.94
N VAL A 220 16.74 -12.44 18.85
CA VAL A 220 17.66 -13.59 18.87
C VAL A 220 18.90 -13.29 18.04
N ALA A 221 20.08 -13.58 18.59
CA ALA A 221 21.33 -13.57 17.83
C ALA A 221 21.57 -14.96 17.22
N ALA A 222 21.74 -15.03 15.89
CA ALA A 222 22.09 -16.28 15.22
C ALA A 222 23.57 -16.29 14.84
N ARG A 223 24.23 -17.44 14.99
CA ARG A 223 25.66 -17.57 14.64
C ARG A 223 25.90 -17.42 13.14
N SER A 224 24.93 -17.84 12.32
CA SER A 224 24.97 -17.81 10.86
C SER A 224 23.56 -17.73 10.28
N LEU A 225 23.41 -17.33 9.00
CA LEU A 225 22.11 -17.35 8.31
C LEU A 225 21.49 -18.76 8.21
N PRO A 226 22.24 -19.84 7.92
CA PRO A 226 21.69 -21.20 7.96
C PRO A 226 21.12 -21.60 9.32
N ASP A 227 21.78 -21.22 10.43
CA ASP A 227 21.25 -21.46 11.77
C ASP A 227 19.92 -20.71 12.01
N ALA A 228 19.81 -19.48 11.53
CA ALA A 228 18.58 -18.69 11.62
C ALA A 228 17.43 -19.31 10.83
N LEU A 229 17.70 -19.84 9.64
CA LEU A 229 16.70 -20.60 8.87
C LEU A 229 16.27 -21.87 9.60
N GLY A 230 17.21 -22.58 10.23
CA GLY A 230 16.91 -23.72 11.09
C GLY A 230 16.00 -23.34 12.27
N LEU A 231 16.25 -22.19 12.90
CA LEU A 231 15.41 -21.66 13.97
C LEU A 231 13.99 -21.33 13.46
N LEU A 232 13.88 -20.61 12.34
CA LEU A 232 12.59 -20.28 11.72
C LEU A 232 11.76 -21.54 11.46
N ASN A 233 12.35 -22.57 10.83
CA ASN A 233 11.65 -23.81 10.54
C ASN A 233 11.17 -24.54 11.80
N ARG A 234 11.99 -24.55 12.87
CA ARG A 234 11.60 -25.12 14.16
C ARG A 234 10.44 -24.34 14.80
N MET A 235 10.47 -23.01 14.74
CA MET A 235 9.39 -22.17 15.25
C MET A 235 8.11 -22.34 14.44
N GLN A 236 8.19 -22.44 13.11
CA GLN A 236 7.04 -22.73 12.26
C GLN A 236 6.40 -24.08 12.62
N ALA A 237 7.22 -25.13 12.76
CA ALA A 237 6.73 -26.45 13.16
C ALA A 237 6.09 -26.43 14.56
N ALA A 238 6.76 -25.81 15.54
CA ALA A 238 6.29 -25.78 16.93
C ALA A 238 4.99 -24.96 17.11
N THR A 239 4.76 -23.96 16.26
CA THR A 239 3.59 -23.07 16.36
C THR A 239 2.47 -23.44 15.39
N GLY A 240 2.70 -24.41 14.50
CA GLY A 240 1.76 -24.80 13.45
C GLY A 240 1.57 -23.70 12.39
N GLY A 241 2.66 -23.08 11.94
CA GLY A 241 2.63 -22.06 10.89
C GLY A 241 2.29 -20.65 11.39
N ARG A 242 2.43 -20.35 12.69
CA ARG A 242 2.01 -19.06 13.29
C ARG A 242 3.14 -18.05 13.45
N VAL A 243 4.34 -18.32 12.94
CA VAL A 243 5.41 -17.31 12.93
C VAL A 243 4.99 -16.19 12.01
N GLU A 244 4.72 -15.04 12.60
CA GLU A 244 4.16 -13.89 11.89
C GLU A 244 5.23 -13.10 11.15
N ALA A 245 6.33 -12.79 11.83
CA ALA A 245 7.48 -12.11 11.29
C ALA A 245 8.77 -12.82 11.73
N PHE A 246 9.83 -12.66 10.94
CA PHE A 246 11.17 -13.15 11.25
C PHE A 246 12.18 -12.25 10.52
N GLU A 247 12.49 -11.12 11.14
CA GLU A 247 13.19 -10.00 10.49
C GLU A 247 14.69 -10.08 10.71
N PHE A 248 15.49 -9.92 9.65
CA PHE A 248 16.95 -9.98 9.73
C PHE A 248 17.58 -8.59 9.82
N MET A 249 18.42 -8.39 10.83
CA MET A 249 19.29 -7.23 10.99
C MET A 249 20.76 -7.69 10.96
N PRO A 250 21.53 -7.38 9.89
CA PRO A 250 22.94 -7.75 9.82
C PRO A 250 23.76 -6.98 10.86
N ARG A 251 24.94 -7.51 11.23
CA ARG A 251 25.88 -6.81 12.13
C ARG A 251 26.17 -5.37 11.65
N THR A 252 26.29 -5.16 10.35
CA THR A 252 26.54 -3.84 9.76
C THR A 252 25.44 -2.81 10.06
N TYR A 253 24.19 -3.25 10.28
CA TYR A 253 23.12 -2.38 10.74
C TYR A 253 23.37 -1.91 12.18
N ALA A 254 23.71 -2.84 13.07
CA ALA A 254 24.03 -2.55 14.47
C ALA A 254 25.25 -1.62 14.60
N ASP A 255 26.31 -1.87 13.83
CA ASP A 255 27.51 -1.04 13.79
C ASP A 255 27.18 0.39 13.36
N ARG A 256 26.34 0.55 12.32
CA ARG A 256 25.89 1.87 11.88
C ARG A 256 24.99 2.54 12.91
N LEU A 257 24.08 1.79 13.55
CA LEU A 257 23.20 2.32 14.60
C LEU A 257 24.02 2.91 15.75
N ALA A 258 25.08 2.23 16.19
CA ALA A 258 25.98 2.75 17.23
C ALA A 258 26.64 4.08 16.83
N LEU A 259 26.97 4.25 15.54
CA LEU A 259 27.58 5.46 15.03
C LEU A 259 26.59 6.64 14.94
N VAL A 260 25.38 6.40 14.41
CA VAL A 260 24.42 7.46 14.11
C VAL A 260 23.45 7.75 15.26
N ARG A 261 23.28 6.79 16.18
CA ARG A 261 22.42 6.86 17.38
C ARG A 261 23.13 6.22 18.58
N PRO A 262 24.25 6.82 19.05
CA PRO A 262 25.01 6.30 20.20
C PRO A 262 24.21 6.35 21.51
N ASP A 263 23.09 7.08 21.55
CA ASP A 263 22.14 7.11 22.65
C ASP A 263 21.32 5.82 22.78
N LEU A 264 21.27 4.98 21.75
CA LEU A 264 20.57 3.70 21.76
C LEU A 264 21.53 2.55 22.08
N GLY A 265 21.13 1.69 23.02
CA GLY A 265 21.87 0.46 23.35
C GLY A 265 21.77 -0.60 22.25
N GLN A 266 22.73 -1.52 22.24
CA GLN A 266 22.71 -2.69 21.34
C GLN A 266 21.89 -3.83 21.96
N PRO A 267 21.20 -4.65 21.16
CA PRO A 267 20.40 -5.76 21.66
C PRO A 267 21.23 -6.86 22.35
N PHE A 268 22.52 -6.98 21.99
CA PHE A 268 23.46 -7.92 22.57
C PHE A 268 24.85 -7.28 22.69
N ALA A 269 25.63 -7.73 23.67
CA ALA A 269 27.02 -7.27 23.85
C ALA A 269 27.95 -7.68 22.69
N ASP A 270 27.71 -8.85 22.09
CA ASP A 270 28.34 -9.29 20.84
C ASP A 270 27.25 -9.81 19.89
N ILE A 271 27.29 -9.33 18.64
CA ILE A 271 26.31 -9.64 17.59
C ILE A 271 26.98 -10.53 16.56
N PRO A 272 26.77 -11.86 16.51
CA PRO A 272 27.51 -12.74 15.60
C PRO A 272 27.39 -12.34 14.11
N SER A 273 28.22 -12.93 13.25
CA SER A 273 28.16 -12.67 11.80
C SER A 273 26.82 -13.04 11.17
N GLY A 274 26.10 -14.00 11.76
CA GLY A 274 24.72 -14.32 11.40
C GLY A 274 23.69 -13.25 11.74
N GLY A 275 24.07 -12.19 12.48
CA GLY A 275 23.25 -11.04 12.82
C GLY A 275 22.17 -11.31 13.87
N VAL A 276 21.23 -10.37 13.96
CA VAL A 276 20.11 -10.37 14.90
C VAL A 276 18.81 -10.60 14.15
N PHE A 277 17.91 -11.33 14.79
CA PHE A 277 16.56 -11.59 14.32
C PHE A 277 15.53 -11.09 15.34
N GLY A 278 14.37 -10.64 14.85
CA GLY A 278 13.23 -10.20 15.66
C GLY A 278 11.90 -10.70 15.12
#